data_AF-A0A7R9ZYW7-F1
#
_entry.id   AF-A0A7R9ZYW7-F1
#
_cell.length_a   1.000
_cell.length_b   1.000
_cell.length_c   1.000
_cell.angle_alpha   90.00
_cell.angle_beta   90.00
_cell.angle_gamma   90.00
#
_symmetry.space_group_name_H-M   'P 1'
#
loop_
_entity.id
_entity.type
_entity.pdbx_description
1 polymer ?
#
loop_
_entity_poly.entity_id
_entity_poly.type
_entity_poly.pdbx_seq_one_letter_code
_entity_poly.pdbx_strand_id
1 'polypeptide(L)'
;CFSCPGGVGMQGPSHGFHGPANQCRCAADPHFLLLLYHAGHHGGPGEYGRWPRVRAPGHHRVVSPVRSPKTGLALRSLALAPNLALRHAIEEYMKLRPYLERRALDQRSLEHAAQQLEEELLQKQSVHQRQFYWAENVISVLRGRLCEAEARAQELAGERAHLQARLEEAQADDEAKRCALEALRMEQPGHQGALQADADSAASSTGACGSGCVAAAAVERAAAAERHAEAASQQRDTLKQMVDHMIEEAAQLWADLQEAEAKARDADARAASAQQAAQAA
;
A
#
# COMPACT_ATOMS: atom_id res chain seq x y z
N CYS A 1 23.68 -21.75 -5.87
CA CYS A 1 24.89 -22.01 -5.08
C CYS A 1 25.36 -20.72 -4.42
N PHE A 2 24.90 -20.44 -3.20
CA PHE A 2 25.55 -19.54 -2.25
C PHE A 2 25.18 -20.05 -0.85
N SER A 3 26.21 -20.26 -0.03
CA SER A 3 26.15 -20.88 1.29
C SER A 3 25.59 -19.91 2.33
N CYS A 4 24.63 -20.37 3.14
CA CYS A 4 24.32 -19.76 4.44
C CYS A 4 25.01 -20.57 5.56
N PRO A 5 25.78 -19.94 6.46
CA PRO A 5 26.37 -20.65 7.58
C PRO A 5 25.38 -20.74 8.76
N GLY A 6 25.22 -21.97 9.26
CA GLY A 6 25.05 -22.36 10.66
C GLY A 6 24.11 -21.53 11.57
N GLY A 7 22.87 -22.00 11.71
CA GLY A 7 22.03 -21.73 12.88
C GLY A 7 22.00 -22.96 13.80
N VAL A 8 22.59 -22.82 14.99
CA VAL A 8 22.66 -23.84 16.05
C VAL A 8 21.26 -24.09 16.62
N GLY A 9 20.94 -25.37 16.79
CA GLY A 9 19.60 -25.86 17.12
C GLY A 9 19.10 -25.52 18.52
N MET A 10 17.81 -25.20 18.58
CA MET A 10 16.97 -25.33 19.76
C MET A 10 15.92 -26.38 19.43
N GLN A 11 16.00 -27.53 20.09
CA GLN A 11 15.02 -28.61 20.01
C GLN A 11 13.78 -28.19 20.81
N GLY A 12 12.71 -27.82 20.11
CA GLY A 12 11.35 -27.72 20.64
C GLY A 12 10.47 -28.84 20.07
N PRO A 13 9.45 -29.31 20.80
CA PRO A 13 8.67 -30.47 20.42
C PRO A 13 7.82 -30.19 19.18
N SER A 14 8.04 -31.03 18.18
CA SER A 14 7.40 -31.08 16.88
C SER A 14 5.91 -31.46 16.98
N HIS A 15 5.02 -30.50 16.71
CA HIS A 15 3.70 -30.81 16.13
C HIS A 15 3.79 -30.66 14.61
N GLY A 16 3.56 -31.78 13.93
CA GLY A 16 3.67 -31.91 12.48
C GLY A 16 2.64 -31.05 11.75
N PHE A 17 3.17 -30.12 10.94
CA PHE A 17 2.44 -29.52 9.83
C PHE A 17 3.22 -29.86 8.56
N HIS A 18 2.76 -30.89 7.84
CA HIS A 18 3.23 -31.18 6.48
C HIS A 18 2.60 -30.16 5.53
N GLY A 19 3.27 -29.02 5.34
CA GLY A 19 3.02 -28.14 4.20
C GLY A 19 3.69 -28.69 2.94
N PRO A 20 3.05 -28.64 1.76
CA PRO A 20 3.64 -29.15 0.53
C PRO A 20 4.88 -28.35 0.14
N ALA A 21 5.96 -29.08 -0.11
CA ALA A 21 7.25 -28.56 -0.51
C ALA A 21 7.15 -27.70 -1.77
N ASN A 22 7.74 -26.50 -1.67
CA ASN A 22 7.97 -25.56 -2.75
C ASN A 22 8.59 -26.25 -3.97
N GLN A 23 7.81 -26.38 -5.04
CA GLN A 23 8.33 -26.59 -6.38
C GLN A 23 8.92 -25.27 -6.88
N CYS A 24 10.24 -25.19 -6.90
CA CYS A 24 10.97 -24.14 -7.62
C CYS A 24 10.63 -24.24 -9.11
N ARG A 25 9.65 -23.46 -9.57
CA ARG A 25 9.45 -23.16 -10.99
C ARG A 25 10.54 -22.19 -11.43
N CYS A 26 11.64 -22.73 -11.95
CA CYS A 26 12.50 -21.99 -12.87
C CYS A 26 11.69 -21.80 -14.16
N ALA A 27 10.93 -20.71 -14.25
CA ALA A 27 10.25 -20.32 -15.47
C ALA A 27 11.32 -20.01 -16.52
N ALA A 28 11.42 -20.88 -17.52
CA ALA A 28 12.11 -20.58 -18.76
C ALA A 28 11.35 -19.43 -19.43
N ASP A 29 12.04 -18.32 -19.60
CA ASP A 29 11.57 -17.07 -20.17
C ASP A 29 11.23 -17.26 -21.67
N PRO A 30 9.96 -17.19 -22.12
CA PRO A 30 9.60 -17.41 -23.53
C PRO A 30 9.73 -16.16 -24.40
N HIS A 31 10.22 -15.04 -23.87
CA HIS A 31 10.21 -13.74 -24.57
C HIS A 31 11.29 -13.54 -25.65
N PHE A 32 12.13 -14.54 -25.96
CA PHE A 32 13.27 -14.34 -26.86
C PHE A 32 13.04 -14.65 -28.37
N LEU A 33 11.81 -14.98 -28.80
CA LEU A 33 11.55 -15.39 -30.19
C LEU A 33 10.49 -14.56 -30.96
N LEU A 34 10.23 -13.31 -30.54
CA LEU A 34 9.23 -12.46 -31.20
C LEU A 34 9.75 -11.08 -31.65
N LEU A 35 11.05 -10.98 -31.99
CA LEU A 35 11.67 -9.73 -32.45
C LEU A 35 12.14 -9.73 -33.92
N LEU A 36 11.63 -10.63 -34.77
CA LEU A 36 11.98 -10.65 -36.20
C LEU A 36 10.75 -10.80 -37.11
N TYR A 37 9.70 -9.98 -36.96
CA TYR A 37 8.63 -9.93 -37.98
C TYR A 37 7.93 -8.57 -38.15
N HIS A 38 8.63 -7.46 -37.86
CA HIS A 38 8.16 -6.12 -38.21
C HIS A 38 9.17 -5.40 -39.10
N ALA A 39 9.24 -5.83 -40.37
CA ALA A 39 9.80 -5.01 -41.43
C ALA A 39 8.88 -5.06 -42.66
N GLY A 40 8.09 -4.00 -42.82
CA GLY A 40 7.73 -3.45 -44.13
C GLY A 40 6.68 -4.18 -44.96
N HIS A 41 5.39 -4.02 -44.61
CA HIS A 41 4.31 -4.08 -45.60
C HIS A 41 3.50 -2.77 -45.57
N HIS A 42 4.13 -1.67 -46.00
CA HIS A 42 3.41 -0.50 -46.51
C HIS A 42 2.95 -0.82 -47.95
N GLY A 43 1.94 -1.67 -48.08
CA GLY A 43 1.24 -1.91 -49.34
C GLY A 43 0.07 -0.95 -49.46
N GLY A 44 0.18 0.04 -50.36
CA GLY A 44 -0.88 1.01 -50.62
C GLY A 44 -2.20 0.36 -51.07
N PRO A 45 -3.35 1.00 -50.79
CA PRO A 45 -4.64 0.53 -51.25
C PRO A 45 -4.78 0.87 -52.74
N GLY A 46 -4.89 -0.15 -53.57
CA GLY A 46 -5.38 0.03 -54.93
C GLY A 46 -4.50 -0.58 -55.99
N GLU A 47 -4.67 -1.88 -56.20
CA GLU A 47 -4.67 -2.52 -57.53
C GLU A 47 -4.93 -4.01 -57.33
N TYR A 48 -6.12 -4.34 -56.80
CA TYR A 48 -6.59 -5.72 -56.89
C TYR A 48 -6.92 -5.99 -58.35
N GLY A 49 -5.98 -6.69 -58.98
CA GLY A 49 -5.95 -7.02 -60.38
C GLY A 49 -7.31 -7.40 -60.93
N ARG A 50 -7.68 -6.67 -61.98
CA ARG A 50 -8.73 -7.05 -62.92
C ARG A 50 -8.36 -8.44 -63.47
N TRP A 51 -9.04 -9.49 -62.99
CA TRP A 51 -8.84 -10.84 -63.50
C TRP A 51 -9.02 -10.85 -65.02
N PRO A 52 -8.08 -11.38 -65.80
CA PRO A 52 -8.21 -11.43 -67.24
C PRO A 52 -9.48 -12.21 -67.59
N ARG A 53 -10.44 -11.54 -68.24
CA ARG A 53 -11.64 -12.19 -68.77
C ARG A 53 -11.18 -13.33 -69.67
N VAL A 54 -11.50 -14.56 -69.28
CA VAL A 54 -11.36 -15.74 -70.14
C VAL A 54 -12.23 -15.47 -71.37
N ARG A 55 -11.58 -15.13 -72.49
CA ARG A 55 -12.28 -14.95 -73.76
C ARG A 55 -12.90 -16.29 -74.16
N ALA A 56 -14.17 -16.26 -74.55
CA ALA A 56 -14.89 -17.41 -75.05
C ALA A 56 -14.11 -18.12 -76.19
N PRO A 57 -14.17 -19.46 -76.27
CA PRO A 57 -13.42 -20.24 -77.26
C PRO A 57 -13.99 -19.99 -78.66
N GLY A 58 -13.39 -19.06 -79.41
CA GLY A 58 -13.83 -18.71 -80.77
C GLY A 58 -12.75 -18.81 -81.85
N HIS A 59 -11.47 -18.99 -81.50
CA HIS A 59 -10.40 -19.08 -82.50
C HIS A 59 -9.39 -20.16 -82.11
N HIS A 60 -9.37 -21.24 -82.89
CA HIS A 60 -8.30 -22.22 -82.90
C HIS A 60 -7.03 -21.55 -83.45
N ARG A 61 -6.31 -20.80 -82.59
CA ARG A 61 -4.92 -20.45 -82.88
C ARG A 61 -4.14 -21.76 -82.96
N VAL A 62 -3.55 -22.02 -84.11
CA VAL A 62 -2.54 -23.07 -84.30
C VAL A 62 -1.37 -22.71 -83.39
N VAL A 63 -1.33 -23.30 -82.20
CA VAL A 63 -0.23 -23.10 -81.24
C VAL A 63 0.99 -23.81 -81.80
N SER A 64 1.99 -23.05 -82.24
CA SER A 64 3.28 -23.60 -82.63
C SER A 64 3.86 -24.42 -81.46
N PRO A 65 4.37 -25.64 -81.69
CA PRO A 65 4.82 -26.52 -80.61
C PRO A 65 5.95 -25.85 -79.82
N VAL A 66 5.71 -25.59 -78.53
CA VAL A 66 6.70 -25.00 -77.62
C VAL A 66 7.86 -25.99 -77.49
N ARG A 67 9.06 -25.58 -77.89
CA ARG A 67 10.29 -26.37 -77.79
C ARG A 67 11.05 -25.99 -76.53
N SER A 68 11.67 -26.98 -75.89
CA SER A 68 12.55 -26.74 -74.74
C SER A 68 13.74 -25.86 -75.18
N PRO A 69 14.01 -24.73 -74.52
CA PRO A 69 15.11 -23.85 -74.89
C PRO A 69 16.49 -24.49 -74.70
N LYS A 70 16.60 -25.53 -73.85
CA LYS A 70 17.86 -26.25 -73.61
C LYS A 70 18.10 -27.44 -74.54
N THR A 71 17.04 -28.09 -75.03
CA THR A 71 17.18 -29.36 -75.78
C THR A 71 16.63 -29.30 -77.19
N GLY A 72 15.91 -28.24 -77.58
CA GLY A 72 15.33 -28.07 -78.92
C GLY A 72 14.23 -29.08 -79.27
N LEU A 73 13.99 -30.07 -78.40
CA LEU A 73 12.94 -31.07 -78.53
C LEU A 73 11.57 -30.42 -78.28
N ALA A 74 10.59 -30.81 -79.08
CA ALA A 74 9.20 -30.46 -78.84
C ALA A 74 8.83 -30.98 -77.45
N LEU A 75 8.48 -30.07 -76.54
CA LEU A 75 7.91 -30.50 -75.28
C LEU A 75 6.59 -31.16 -75.66
N ARG A 76 6.47 -32.48 -75.47
CA ARG A 76 5.16 -33.14 -75.47
C ARG A 76 4.32 -32.29 -74.55
N SER A 77 3.28 -31.65 -75.10
CA SER A 77 2.48 -30.71 -74.33
C SER A 77 2.10 -31.44 -73.06
N LEU A 78 2.65 -30.99 -71.92
CA LEU A 78 2.08 -31.26 -70.61
C LEU A 78 0.76 -30.49 -70.63
N ALA A 79 -0.19 -31.02 -71.40
CA ALA A 79 -1.58 -30.68 -71.26
C ALA A 79 -1.91 -31.18 -69.87
N LEU A 80 -1.66 -30.32 -68.88
CA LEU A 80 -2.11 -30.50 -67.52
C LEU A 80 -3.60 -30.70 -67.66
N ALA A 81 -4.05 -31.94 -67.57
CA ALA A 81 -5.46 -32.25 -67.54
C ALA A 81 -6.05 -31.34 -66.46
N PRO A 82 -7.08 -30.52 -66.78
CA PRO A 82 -7.60 -29.56 -65.84
C PRO A 82 -8.04 -30.33 -64.60
N ASN A 83 -7.26 -30.21 -63.52
CA ASN A 83 -7.55 -30.86 -62.27
C ASN A 83 -8.67 -30.07 -61.60
N LEU A 84 -9.91 -30.46 -61.89
CA LEU A 84 -11.11 -29.79 -61.41
C LEU A 84 -11.14 -29.73 -59.88
N ALA A 85 -10.65 -30.77 -59.20
CA ALA A 85 -10.56 -30.79 -57.75
C ALA A 85 -9.62 -29.69 -57.21
N LEU A 86 -8.46 -29.50 -57.84
CA LEU A 86 -7.53 -28.43 -57.46
C LEU A 86 -8.14 -27.04 -57.70
N ARG A 87 -8.87 -26.85 -58.82
CA ARG A 87 -9.55 -25.58 -59.10
C ARG A 87 -10.61 -25.26 -58.05
N HIS A 88 -11.47 -26.23 -57.70
CA HIS A 88 -12.48 -26.06 -56.65
C HIS A 88 -11.85 -25.77 -55.29
N ALA A 89 -10.78 -26.47 -54.92
CA ALA A 89 -10.07 -26.23 -53.67
C ALA A 89 -9.50 -24.79 -53.59
N ILE A 90 -8.92 -24.29 -54.70
CA ILE A 90 -8.43 -22.91 -54.77
C ILE A 90 -9.59 -21.91 -54.64
N GLU A 91 -10.70 -22.14 -55.33
CA GLU A 91 -11.88 -21.26 -55.26
C GLU A 91 -12.50 -21.22 -53.84
N GLU A 92 -12.63 -22.38 -53.19
CA GLU A 92 -13.11 -22.46 -51.80
C GLU A 92 -12.16 -21.76 -50.83
N TYR A 93 -10.84 -21.99 -50.97
CA TYR A 93 -9.84 -21.28 -50.16
C TYR A 93 -9.94 -19.77 -50.34
N MET A 94 -10.08 -19.28 -51.59
CA MET A 94 -10.21 -17.85 -51.87
C MET A 94 -11.50 -17.25 -51.30
N LYS A 95 -12.58 -18.04 -51.21
CA LYS A 95 -13.81 -17.64 -50.49
C LYS A 95 -13.62 -17.59 -48.98
N LEU A 96 -12.84 -18.50 -48.40
CA LEU A 96 -12.55 -18.57 -46.96
C LEU A 96 -11.51 -17.55 -46.49
N ARG A 97 -10.64 -17.07 -47.39
CA ARG A 97 -9.53 -16.18 -47.05
C ARG A 97 -9.94 -14.92 -46.25
N PRO A 98 -10.99 -14.15 -46.62
CA PRO A 98 -11.39 -12.98 -45.85
C PRO A 98 -11.83 -13.32 -44.42
N TYR A 99 -12.44 -14.50 -44.23
CA TYR A 99 -12.83 -14.97 -42.90
C TYR A 99 -11.60 -15.31 -42.05
N LEU A 100 -10.59 -15.98 -42.62
CA LEU A 100 -9.33 -16.26 -41.93
C LEU A 100 -8.59 -14.97 -41.56
N GLU A 101 -8.56 -13.98 -42.46
CA GLU A 101 -7.95 -12.67 -42.20
C GLU A 101 -8.67 -11.92 -41.07
N ARG A 102 -10.01 -11.90 -41.07
CA ARG A 102 -10.80 -11.32 -39.96
C ARG A 102 -10.52 -12.01 -38.63
N ARG A 103 -10.55 -13.35 -38.61
CA ARG A 103 -10.27 -14.13 -37.40
C ARG A 103 -8.87 -13.85 -36.84
N ALA A 104 -7.87 -13.67 -37.70
CA ALA A 104 -6.52 -13.31 -37.27
C ALA A 104 -6.45 -11.89 -36.70
N LEU A 105 -7.21 -10.95 -37.25
CA LEU A 105 -7.32 -9.59 -36.70
C LEU A 105 -8.03 -9.58 -35.33
N ASP A 106 -9.14 -10.32 -35.21
CA ASP A 106 -9.87 -10.47 -33.95
C ASP A 106 -8.99 -11.08 -32.86
N GLN A 107 -8.23 -12.13 -33.21
CA GLN A 107 -7.29 -12.76 -32.29
C GLN A 107 -6.23 -11.77 -31.78
N ARG A 108 -5.63 -10.96 -32.68
CA ARG A 108 -4.66 -9.93 -32.27
C ARG A 108 -5.28 -8.87 -31.38
N SER A 109 -6.52 -8.46 -31.66
CA SER A 109 -7.24 -7.51 -30.82
C SER A 109 -7.49 -8.06 -29.42
N LEU A 110 -7.84 -9.34 -29.31
CA LEU A 110 -8.03 -10.01 -28.02
C LEU A 110 -6.72 -10.18 -27.26
N GLU A 111 -5.63 -10.55 -27.95
CA GLU A 111 -4.29 -10.65 -27.36
C GLU A 111 -3.83 -9.29 -26.81
N HIS A 112 -4.06 -8.20 -27.54
CA HIS A 112 -3.74 -6.85 -27.07
C HIS A 112 -4.59 -6.45 -25.85
N ALA A 113 -5.90 -6.73 -25.87
CA ALA A 113 -6.77 -6.44 -24.72
C ALA A 113 -6.36 -7.25 -23.48
N ALA A 114 -5.95 -8.51 -23.66
CA ALA A 114 -5.44 -9.34 -22.58
C ALA A 114 -4.14 -8.78 -21.99
N GLN A 115 -3.21 -8.33 -22.84
CA GLN A 115 -1.96 -7.68 -22.40
C GLN A 115 -2.23 -6.41 -21.58
N GLN A 116 -3.13 -5.55 -22.04
CA GLN A 116 -3.51 -4.34 -21.30
C GLN A 116 -4.11 -4.68 -19.92
N LEU A 117 -4.97 -5.69 -19.86
CA LEU A 117 -5.55 -6.14 -18.60
C LEU A 117 -4.49 -6.71 -17.64
N GLU A 118 -3.53 -7.48 -18.15
CA GLU A 118 -2.41 -8.00 -17.36
C GLU A 118 -1.55 -6.86 -16.79
N GLU A 119 -1.23 -5.85 -17.60
CA GLU A 119 -0.49 -4.67 -17.15
C GLU A 119 -1.25 -3.90 -16.06
N GLU A 120 -2.54 -3.65 -16.24
CA GLU A 120 -3.38 -2.98 -15.23
C GLU A 120 -3.44 -3.77 -13.92
N LEU A 121 -3.57 -5.10 -14.00
CA LEU A 121 -3.59 -5.97 -12.83
C LEU A 121 -2.25 -5.91 -12.08
N LEU A 122 -1.13 -5.96 -12.78
CA LEU A 122 0.20 -5.80 -12.18
C LEU A 122 0.38 -4.43 -11.53
N GLN A 123 -0.09 -3.35 -12.18
CA GLN A 123 -0.06 -2.01 -11.60
C GLN A 123 -0.89 -1.93 -10.32
N LYS A 124 -2.13 -2.43 -10.34
CA LYS A 124 -3.02 -2.48 -9.16
C LYS A 124 -2.41 -3.30 -8.03
N GLN A 125 -1.82 -4.46 -8.34
CA GLN A 125 -1.10 -5.28 -7.35
C GLN A 125 0.08 -4.52 -6.74
N SER A 126 0.87 -3.80 -7.55
CA SER A 126 2.00 -3.01 -7.05
C SER A 126 1.57 -1.88 -6.10
N VAL A 127 0.43 -1.23 -6.38
CA VAL A 127 -0.14 -0.18 -5.51
C VAL A 127 -0.62 -0.82 -4.21
N HIS A 128 -1.35 -1.94 -4.30
CA HIS A 128 -1.86 -2.62 -3.12
C HIS A 128 -0.74 -3.15 -2.21
N GLN A 129 0.33 -3.71 -2.78
CA GLN A 129 1.51 -4.14 -2.01
C GLN A 129 2.19 -2.97 -1.29
N ARG A 130 2.31 -1.80 -1.95
CA ARG A 130 2.86 -0.59 -1.32
C ARG A 130 1.97 -0.09 -0.19
N GLN A 131 0.66 -0.08 -0.38
CA GLN A 131 -0.31 0.29 0.67
C GLN A 131 -0.23 -0.66 1.86
N PHE A 132 -0.12 -1.97 1.60
CA PHE A 132 0.01 -2.98 2.65
C PHE A 132 1.29 -2.79 3.46
N TYR A 133 2.43 -2.61 2.79
CA TYR A 133 3.71 -2.32 3.45
C TYR A 133 3.65 -1.04 4.29
N TRP A 134 3.03 0.02 3.75
CA TRP A 134 2.85 1.26 4.50
C TRP A 134 1.97 1.06 5.74
N ALA A 135 0.85 0.35 5.61
CA ALA A 135 -0.03 0.04 6.74
C ALA A 135 0.69 -0.78 7.82
N GLU A 136 1.46 -1.81 7.45
CA GLU A 136 2.26 -2.59 8.39
C GLU A 136 3.30 -1.75 9.14
N ASN A 137 3.98 -0.83 8.44
CA ASN A 137 4.93 0.09 9.07
C ASN A 137 4.23 1.04 10.05
N VAL A 138 3.08 1.60 9.68
CA VAL A 138 2.29 2.47 10.57
C VAL A 138 1.87 1.69 11.81
N ILE A 139 1.35 0.46 11.65
CA ILE A 139 0.96 -0.41 12.76
C ILE A 139 2.17 -0.71 13.66
N SER A 140 3.34 -1.00 13.09
CA SER A 140 4.57 -1.25 13.82
C SER A 140 5.01 -0.04 14.67
N VAL A 141 5.01 1.16 14.07
CA VAL A 141 5.34 2.41 14.77
C VAL A 141 4.34 2.70 15.90
N LEU A 142 3.04 2.54 15.64
CA LEU A 142 2.01 2.77 16.64
C LEU A 142 2.12 1.78 17.80
N ARG A 143 2.43 0.51 17.53
CA ARG A 143 2.71 -0.49 18.58
C ARG A 143 3.91 -0.11 19.42
N GLY A 144 5.01 0.34 18.80
CA GLY A 144 6.19 0.83 19.52
C GLY A 144 5.84 1.97 20.48
N ARG A 145 5.11 2.98 19.98
CA ARG A 145 4.64 4.11 20.80
C ARG A 145 3.71 3.70 21.93
N LEU A 146 2.83 2.73 21.70
CA LEU A 146 1.94 2.20 22.71
C LEU A 146 2.72 1.49 23.82
N CYS A 147 3.70 0.65 23.48
CA CYS A 147 4.59 0.02 24.45
C CYS A 147 5.41 1.05 25.26
N GLU A 148 5.94 2.09 24.62
CA GLU A 148 6.64 3.18 25.31
C GLU A 148 5.72 3.93 26.28
N ALA A 149 4.48 4.21 25.87
CA ALA A 149 3.49 4.88 26.71
C ALA A 149 3.09 4.02 27.91
N GLU A 150 2.90 2.71 27.71
CA GLU A 150 2.63 1.75 28.78
C GLU A 150 3.80 1.66 29.77
N ALA A 151 5.04 1.62 29.28
CA ALA A 151 6.23 1.62 30.13
C ALA A 151 6.31 2.88 31.01
N ARG A 152 6.07 4.07 30.42
CA ARG A 152 6.02 5.34 31.17
C ARG A 152 4.88 5.36 32.19
N ALA A 153 3.72 4.81 31.84
CA ALA A 153 2.59 4.72 32.76
C ALA A 153 2.91 3.81 33.96
N GLN A 154 3.63 2.71 33.73
CA GLN A 154 4.11 1.82 34.80
C GLN A 154 5.16 2.50 35.69
N GLU A 155 6.09 3.27 35.11
CA GLU A 155 7.09 4.04 35.86
C GLU A 155 6.42 5.07 36.77
N LEU A 156 5.52 5.89 36.24
CA LEU A 156 4.74 6.87 37.01
C LEU A 156 3.87 6.21 38.09
N ALA A 157 3.31 5.03 37.81
CA ALA A 157 2.57 4.26 38.81
C ALA A 157 3.49 3.79 39.95
N GLY A 158 4.71 3.34 39.64
CA GLY A 158 5.73 2.98 40.62
C GLY A 158 6.17 4.18 41.47
N GLU A 159 6.44 5.33 40.85
CA GLU A 159 6.75 6.58 41.55
C GLU A 159 5.61 7.02 42.47
N ARG A 160 4.36 6.94 41.99
CA ARG A 160 3.18 7.27 42.80
C ARG A 160 3.05 6.34 44.00
N ALA A 161 3.25 5.04 43.82
CA ALA A 161 3.24 4.09 44.92
C ALA A 161 4.35 4.38 45.95
N HIS A 162 5.56 4.71 45.48
CA HIS A 162 6.67 5.09 46.35
C HIS A 162 6.39 6.36 47.15
N LEU A 163 5.88 7.42 46.50
CA LEU A 163 5.51 8.67 47.17
C LEU A 163 4.37 8.47 48.16
N GLN A 164 3.39 7.63 47.84
CA GLN A 164 2.30 7.29 48.74
C GLN A 164 2.83 6.58 50.00
N ALA A 165 3.72 5.61 49.85
CA ALA A 165 4.34 4.94 51.01
C ALA A 165 5.12 5.93 51.90
N ARG A 166 5.86 6.88 51.31
CA ARG A 166 6.57 7.93 52.06
C ARG A 166 5.63 8.87 52.81
N LEU A 167 4.46 9.17 52.24
CA LEU A 167 3.42 9.95 52.90
C LEU A 167 2.84 9.20 54.10
N GLU A 168 2.55 7.92 53.94
CA GLU A 168 2.04 7.06 55.02
C GLU A 168 3.07 6.93 56.17
N GLU A 169 4.36 6.78 55.85
CA GLU A 169 5.45 6.79 56.84
C GLU A 169 5.54 8.12 57.59
N ALA A 170 5.51 9.26 56.88
CA ALA A 170 5.54 10.58 57.50
C ALA A 170 4.29 10.84 58.38
N GLN A 171 3.12 10.35 57.95
CA GLN A 171 1.89 10.43 58.74
C GLN A 171 2.02 9.60 60.02
N ALA A 172 2.55 8.38 59.94
CA ALA A 172 2.80 7.54 61.11
C ALA A 172 3.80 8.19 62.09
N ASP A 173 4.86 8.82 61.59
CA ASP A 173 5.82 9.56 62.41
C ASP A 173 5.17 10.75 63.13
N ASP A 174 4.31 11.50 62.44
CA ASP A 174 3.60 12.63 63.02
C ASP A 174 2.55 12.19 64.05
N GLU A 175 1.85 11.07 63.81
CA GLU A 175 0.96 10.44 64.79
C GLU A 175 1.74 9.97 66.02
N ALA A 176 2.90 9.32 65.84
CA ALA A 176 3.76 8.91 66.95
C ALA A 176 4.24 10.11 67.79
N LYS A 177 4.63 11.22 67.15
CA LYS A 177 4.99 12.47 67.84
C LYS A 177 3.80 13.03 68.63
N ARG A 178 2.59 13.03 68.05
CA ARG A 178 1.38 13.48 68.74
C ARG A 178 1.08 12.63 69.97
N CYS A 179 1.11 11.31 69.85
CA CYS A 179 0.95 10.38 70.97
C CYS A 179 2.01 10.59 72.06
N ALA A 180 3.27 10.83 71.69
CA ALA A 180 4.35 11.12 72.65
C ALA A 180 4.13 12.45 73.39
N LEU A 181 3.69 13.50 72.68
CA LEU A 181 3.36 14.79 73.30
C LEU A 181 2.16 14.68 74.25
N GLU A 182 1.14 13.89 73.89
CA GLU A 182 0.00 13.62 74.77
C GLU A 182 0.41 12.82 76.02
N ALA A 183 1.30 11.84 75.89
CA ALA A 183 1.85 11.12 77.04
C ALA A 183 2.60 12.06 78.01
N LEU A 184 3.47 12.92 77.49
CA LEU A 184 4.19 13.93 78.28
C LEU A 184 3.22 14.91 78.97
N ARG A 185 2.09 15.24 78.33
CA ARG A 185 1.06 16.10 78.92
C ARG A 185 0.34 15.42 80.09
N MET A 186 0.11 14.11 80.02
CA MET A 186 -0.51 13.33 81.10
C MET A 186 0.46 13.11 82.29
N GLU A 187 1.77 13.11 82.04
CA GLU A 187 2.80 12.98 83.08
C GLU A 187 3.10 14.28 83.84
N GLN A 188 2.44 15.40 83.54
CA GLN A 188 2.52 16.60 84.38
C GLN A 188 1.46 16.52 85.51
N PRO A 189 1.83 16.10 86.74
CA PRO A 189 0.90 16.15 87.87
C PRO A 189 0.46 17.59 88.12
N GLY A 190 -0.85 17.77 88.32
CA GLY A 190 -1.51 19.07 88.39
C GLY A 190 -0.79 20.08 89.30
N HIS A 191 -0.11 21.03 88.70
CA HIS A 191 0.29 22.31 89.30
C HIS A 191 -0.46 23.47 88.61
N GLN A 192 -1.72 23.25 88.26
CA GLN A 192 -2.64 24.32 87.88
C GLN A 192 -3.25 24.91 89.16
N GLY A 193 -2.51 25.79 89.81
CA GLY A 193 -2.97 26.34 91.08
C GLY A 193 -2.10 27.41 91.70
N ALA A 194 -1.46 28.28 90.90
CA ALA A 194 -1.01 29.61 91.33
C ALA A 194 -0.40 30.34 90.13
N LEU A 195 -0.52 31.67 90.11
CA LEU A 195 0.08 32.61 89.14
C LEU A 195 -0.79 32.90 87.92
N GLN A 196 -1.99 33.40 88.22
CA GLN A 196 -2.75 34.30 87.36
C GLN A 196 -2.52 35.73 87.88
N ALA A 197 -1.44 36.38 87.44
CA ALA A 197 -1.24 37.84 87.45
C ALA A 197 0.10 38.17 86.77
N ASP A 198 0.10 39.23 85.96
CA ASP A 198 1.25 39.94 85.42
C ASP A 198 2.01 39.31 84.25
N ALA A 199 1.56 39.60 83.02
CA ALA A 199 2.45 39.73 81.86
C ALA A 199 1.82 40.47 80.67
N ASP A 200 1.25 41.65 80.90
CA ASP A 200 1.17 42.71 79.87
C ASP A 200 2.53 43.43 79.81
N SER A 201 3.58 42.82 79.25
CA SER A 201 4.84 43.50 78.85
C SER A 201 5.86 42.54 78.24
N ALA A 202 5.73 42.22 76.95
CA ALA A 202 6.87 41.86 76.09
C ALA A 202 6.45 41.80 74.62
N ALA A 203 5.92 42.93 74.12
CA ALA A 203 6.10 43.22 72.71
C ALA A 203 7.59 43.48 72.45
N SER A 204 8.10 43.02 71.31
CA SER A 204 9.43 43.33 70.75
C SER A 204 10.59 42.38 71.07
N SER A 205 10.68 41.25 70.34
CA SER A 205 11.93 40.88 69.65
C SER A 205 11.65 40.02 68.42
N THR A 206 11.43 40.71 67.30
CA THR A 206 11.38 40.17 65.94
C THR A 206 12.77 39.67 65.52
N GLY A 207 13.01 38.37 65.66
CA GLY A 207 14.13 37.65 65.04
C GLY A 207 13.76 37.21 63.62
N ALA A 208 13.88 38.13 62.67
CA ALA A 208 13.61 37.91 61.25
C ALA A 208 14.92 37.64 60.49
N CYS A 209 15.26 36.37 60.26
CA CYS A 209 16.26 35.97 59.25
C CYS A 209 16.23 34.45 59.03
N GLY A 210 15.63 33.99 57.94
CA GLY A 210 15.80 32.60 57.48
C GLY A 210 14.64 31.99 56.69
N SER A 211 13.43 32.52 56.79
CA SER A 211 12.23 31.93 56.15
C SER A 211 11.99 32.42 54.71
N GLY A 212 12.61 33.52 54.28
CA GLY A 212 12.39 34.10 52.95
C GLY A 212 12.95 33.27 51.78
N CYS A 213 13.93 32.41 52.01
CA CYS A 213 14.62 31.67 50.95
C CYS A 213 13.77 30.54 50.36
N VAL A 214 12.97 29.88 51.19
CA VAL A 214 12.17 28.70 50.78
C VAL A 214 10.92 29.13 50.02
N ALA A 215 10.34 30.28 50.38
CA ALA A 215 9.19 30.84 49.68
C ALA A 215 9.53 31.27 48.25
N ALA A 216 10.69 31.91 48.05
CA ALA A 216 11.14 32.31 46.71
C ALA A 216 11.37 31.10 45.78
N ALA A 217 12.00 30.04 46.28
CA ALA A 217 12.23 28.81 45.51
C ALA A 217 10.94 28.01 45.22
N ALA A 218 9.89 28.17 46.04
CA ALA A 218 8.59 27.56 45.80
C ALA A 218 7.81 28.30 44.70
N VAL A 219 7.85 29.64 44.73
CA VAL A 219 7.24 30.48 43.68
C VAL A 219 7.91 30.25 42.32
N GLU A 220 9.23 30.13 42.28
CA GLU A 220 9.95 29.87 41.03
C GLU A 220 9.67 28.47 40.45
N ARG A 221 9.52 27.45 41.30
CA ARG A 221 9.10 26.11 40.89
C ARG A 221 7.65 26.05 40.41
N ALA A 222 6.74 26.78 41.05
CA ALA A 222 5.35 26.90 40.60
C ALA A 222 5.28 27.57 39.22
N ALA A 223 6.01 28.67 39.02
CA ALA A 223 6.09 29.35 37.73
C ALA A 223 6.73 28.48 36.64
N ALA A 224 7.74 27.66 36.97
CA ALA A 224 8.32 26.71 36.03
C ALA A 224 7.32 25.60 35.65
N ALA A 225 6.57 25.08 36.62
CA ALA A 225 5.53 24.07 36.37
C ALA A 225 4.41 24.60 35.46
N GLU A 226 3.97 25.85 35.66
CA GLU A 226 3.01 26.51 34.77
C GLU A 226 3.54 26.63 33.33
N ARG A 227 4.79 27.06 33.13
CA ARG A 227 5.40 27.12 31.79
C ARG A 227 5.49 25.74 31.12
N HIS A 228 5.83 24.70 31.88
CA HIS A 228 5.85 23.33 31.35
C HIS A 228 4.44 22.83 30.99
N ALA A 229 3.42 23.18 31.78
CA ALA A 229 2.03 22.84 31.47
C ALA A 229 1.54 23.58 30.21
N GLU A 230 1.88 24.87 30.06
CA GLU A 230 1.58 25.65 28.85
C GLU A 230 2.27 25.06 27.62
N ALA A 231 3.57 24.73 27.72
CA ALA A 231 4.31 24.10 26.62
C ALA A 231 3.72 22.75 26.22
N ALA A 232 3.31 21.92 27.20
CA ALA A 232 2.65 20.65 26.94
C ALA A 232 1.27 20.83 26.28
N SER A 233 0.52 21.88 26.65
CA SER A 233 -0.74 22.24 25.98
C SER A 233 -0.50 22.65 24.54
N GLN A 234 0.47 23.53 24.27
CA GLN A 234 0.83 23.96 22.92
C GLN A 234 1.28 22.78 22.05
N GLN A 235 2.05 21.84 22.60
CA GLN A 235 2.45 20.63 21.89
C GLN A 235 1.25 19.71 21.56
N ARG A 236 0.28 19.61 22.47
CA ARG A 236 -0.96 18.86 22.23
C ARG A 236 -1.80 19.52 21.14
N ASP A 237 -1.91 20.85 21.15
CA ASP A 237 -2.69 21.60 20.18
C ASP A 237 -2.07 21.54 18.78
N THR A 238 -0.74 21.62 18.67
CA THR A 238 -0.02 21.43 17.40
C THR A 238 -0.19 20.01 16.84
N LEU A 239 -0.07 18.98 17.69
CA LEU A 239 -0.35 17.60 17.26
C LEU A 239 -1.81 17.43 16.81
N LYS A 240 -2.75 18.05 17.51
CA LYS A 240 -4.16 18.02 17.13
C LYS A 240 -4.38 18.67 15.77
N GLN A 241 -3.80 19.86 15.53
CA GLN A 241 -3.86 20.54 14.23
C GLN A 241 -3.27 19.69 13.09
N MET A 242 -2.15 18.98 13.34
CA MET A 242 -1.58 18.07 12.34
C MET A 242 -2.51 16.89 12.03
N VAL A 243 -3.16 16.31 13.05
CA VAL A 243 -4.12 15.22 12.85
C VAL A 243 -5.36 15.70 12.11
N ASP A 244 -5.92 16.85 12.49
CA ASP A 244 -7.07 17.44 11.82
C ASP A 244 -6.74 17.74 10.34
N HIS A 245 -5.55 18.26 10.06
CA HIS A 245 -5.08 18.48 8.69
C HIS A 245 -4.93 17.18 7.89
N MET A 246 -4.34 16.13 8.47
CA MET A 246 -4.27 14.82 7.79
C MET A 246 -5.65 14.21 7.52
N ILE A 247 -6.63 14.44 8.41
CA ILE A 247 -8.02 14.01 8.21
C ILE A 247 -8.66 14.79 7.06
N GLU A 248 -8.46 16.10 6.98
CA GLU A 248 -8.94 16.93 5.87
C GLU A 248 -8.32 16.52 4.53
N GLU A 249 -7.00 16.29 4.48
CA GLU A 249 -6.33 15.81 3.26
C GLU A 249 -6.86 14.44 2.84
N ALA A 250 -7.05 13.51 3.78
CA ALA A 250 -7.63 12.20 3.48
C ALA A 250 -9.08 12.31 2.98
N ALA A 251 -9.87 13.21 3.53
CA ALA A 251 -11.24 13.47 3.08
C ALA A 251 -11.28 14.06 1.66
N GLN A 252 -10.35 14.97 1.33
CA GLN A 252 -10.22 15.53 -0.02
C GLN A 252 -9.82 14.45 -1.04
N LEU A 253 -8.82 13.62 -0.72
CA LEU A 253 -8.42 12.51 -1.59
C LEU A 253 -9.56 11.51 -1.82
N TRP A 254 -10.38 11.27 -0.79
CA TRP A 254 -11.56 10.42 -0.92
C TRP A 254 -12.62 11.05 -1.84
N ALA A 255 -12.86 12.35 -1.73
CA ALA A 255 -13.78 13.07 -2.62
C ALA A 255 -13.30 13.04 -4.08
N ASP A 256 -12.02 13.28 -4.32
CA ASP A 256 -11.41 13.23 -5.66
C ASP A 256 -11.53 11.82 -6.27
N LEU A 257 -11.34 10.76 -5.46
CA LEU A 257 -11.54 9.38 -5.88
C LEU A 257 -12.99 9.10 -6.29
N GLN A 258 -13.97 9.57 -5.50
CA GLN A 258 -15.39 9.43 -5.83
C GLN A 258 -15.76 10.18 -7.12
N GLU A 259 -15.20 11.38 -7.33
CA GLU A 259 -15.40 12.12 -8.58
C GLU A 259 -14.79 11.38 -9.79
N ALA A 260 -13.59 10.80 -9.62
CA ALA A 260 -12.96 10.00 -10.65
C ALA A 260 -13.77 8.73 -11.00
N GLU A 261 -14.30 8.03 -10.00
CA GLU A 261 -15.19 6.89 -10.20
C GLU A 261 -16.49 7.28 -10.91
N ALA A 262 -17.10 8.42 -10.56
CA ALA A 262 -18.28 8.93 -11.23
C ALA A 262 -18.00 9.24 -12.71
N LYS A 263 -16.88 9.92 -13.00
CA LYS A 263 -16.44 10.21 -14.38
C LYS A 263 -16.18 8.93 -15.18
N ALA A 264 -15.62 7.90 -14.56
CA ALA A 264 -15.41 6.60 -15.20
C ALA A 264 -16.74 5.93 -15.55
N ARG A 265 -17.71 5.89 -14.62
CA ARG A 265 -19.06 5.37 -14.88
C ARG A 265 -19.78 6.12 -16.00
N ASP A 266 -19.65 7.44 -16.05
CA ASP A 266 -20.22 8.27 -17.12
C ASP A 266 -19.54 8.02 -18.48
N ALA A 267 -18.24 7.71 -18.49
CA ALA A 267 -17.52 7.31 -19.70
C ALA A 267 -18.00 5.94 -20.19
N ASP A 268 -18.13 4.96 -19.30
CA ASP A 268 -18.63 3.63 -19.62
C ASP A 268 -20.08 3.68 -20.15
N ALA A 269 -20.95 4.50 -19.54
CA ALA A 269 -22.32 4.69 -19.99
C ALA A 269 -22.40 5.29 -21.41
N ARG A 270 -21.53 6.27 -21.71
CA ARG A 270 -21.40 6.85 -23.05
C ARG A 270 -20.88 5.85 -24.07
N ALA A 271 -19.87 5.05 -23.70
CA ALA A 271 -19.35 3.97 -24.55
C ALA A 271 -20.43 2.93 -24.87
N ALA A 272 -21.21 2.51 -23.87
CA ALA A 272 -22.31 1.56 -24.04
C ALA A 272 -23.41 2.11 -24.98
N SER A 273 -23.77 3.39 -24.82
CA SER A 273 -24.76 4.05 -25.68
C SER A 273 -24.28 4.18 -27.13
N ALA A 274 -23.00 4.52 -27.33
CA ALA A 274 -22.38 4.55 -28.66
C ALA A 274 -22.37 3.16 -29.32
N GLN A 275 -22.10 2.11 -28.55
CA GLN A 275 -22.14 0.73 -29.04
C GLN A 275 -23.55 0.29 -29.45
N GLN A 276 -24.58 0.66 -28.68
CA GLN A 276 -25.98 0.40 -29.05
C GLN A 276 -26.39 1.15 -30.33
N ALA A 277 -25.99 2.41 -30.47
CA ALA A 277 -26.27 3.19 -31.68
C ALA A 277 -25.58 2.57 -32.92
N ALA A 278 -24.34 2.09 -32.78
CA ALA A 278 -23.63 1.40 -33.84
C ALA A 278 -24.25 0.05 -34.22
N GLN A 279 -24.89 -0.65 -33.28
CA GLN A 279 -25.62 -1.89 -33.56
C GLN A 279 -26.97 -1.66 -34.26
N ALA A 280 -27.56 -0.47 -34.09
CA ALA A 280 -28.85 -0.12 -34.68
C ALA A 280 -28.72 0.44 -36.12
N ALA A 281 -27.54 0.93 -36.50
CA ALA A 281 -27.23 1.46 -37.82
C ALA A 281 -26.81 0.36 -38.82
#